data_AF-A0AAU0WQC3-F1
#
_entry.id   AF-A0AAU0WQC3-F1
#
_cell.length_a   1.000
_cell.length_b   1.000
_cell.length_c   1.000
_cell.angle_alpha   90.00
_cell.angle_beta   90.00
_cell.angle_gamma   90.00
#
_symmetry.space_group_name_H-M   'P 1'
#
loop_
_entity.id
_entity.type
_entity.pdbx_description
1 polymer ?
#
loop_
_entity_poly.entity_id
_entity_poly.type
_entity_poly.pdbx_seq_one_letter_code
_entity_poly.pdbx_strand_id
1 'polypeptide(L)'
;MPVAPVLIVSGVALGDAFAGSGMFWLPLLAAGPALAASTNGPRGVLSVGFLAAVLGATLGVREAGPGHELAAVLSALLAVTLASALASALRGRRERVLAAVRSVAEAAQHAVLKPIPQTVGPFRVAVRYSAAAAEARIGGDLYALVSTPHGVRLIVGDVRGKGLPAVEIAALVLGVFREAAYDEPDLLAVVGRIERSLARNLGSDDFVTAVVVGHPGAGQLEVVNCGHASPLLISGSGDVVAVEATRPAPPLGLRALVGEPPCLEILPFSEGDQLLLYTDGVIEARDRAREFYPLAARVARHVSDEPEHILSAVHDELLAHVGGRLHDDAALLLLRMQAAGEPLPTASKARETAVPEPEGQDGQDGRVGRDGREVVPLVSRSRCATVGPDAGNRSAERRDAASAPVPGR
;
A
#
# COMPACT_ATOMS: atom_id res chain seq x y z
N MET A 1 -2.32 33.16 -1.65
CA MET A 1 -3.18 34.27 -2.08
C MET A 1 -3.99 33.82 -3.30
N PRO A 2 -5.31 34.06 -3.35
CA PRO A 2 -6.18 33.61 -4.43
C PRO A 2 -5.99 34.48 -5.70
N VAL A 3 -4.85 34.37 -6.38
CA VAL A 3 -4.48 35.29 -7.48
C VAL A 3 -5.49 35.23 -8.64
N ALA A 4 -5.85 34.03 -9.11
CA ALA A 4 -6.77 33.88 -10.23
C ALA A 4 -8.22 34.37 -9.93
N PRO A 5 -8.86 34.01 -8.79
CA PRO A 5 -10.16 34.56 -8.43
C PRO A 5 -10.16 36.09 -8.27
N VAL A 6 -9.10 36.67 -7.71
CA VAL A 6 -8.97 38.13 -7.54
C VAL A 6 -8.84 38.83 -8.90
N LEU A 7 -8.09 38.25 -9.84
CA LEU A 7 -7.96 38.80 -11.20
C LEU A 7 -9.31 38.78 -11.93
N ILE A 8 -10.13 37.75 -11.75
CA ILE A 8 -11.45 37.65 -12.38
C ILE A 8 -12.41 38.71 -11.80
N VAL A 9 -12.47 38.86 -10.47
CA VAL A 9 -13.28 39.90 -9.83
C VAL A 9 -12.84 41.29 -10.27
N SER A 10 -11.52 41.52 -10.34
CA SER A 10 -10.96 42.80 -10.77
C SER A 10 -11.22 43.09 -12.26
N GLY A 11 -11.13 42.07 -13.12
CA GLY A 11 -11.41 42.17 -14.55
C GLY A 11 -12.87 42.45 -14.86
N VAL A 12 -13.80 41.82 -14.14
CA VAL A 12 -15.25 42.09 -14.24
C VAL A 12 -15.54 43.53 -13.82
N ALA A 13 -14.97 43.99 -12.70
CA ALA A 13 -15.15 45.37 -12.24
C ALA A 13 -14.55 46.41 -13.20
N LEU A 14 -13.42 46.10 -13.84
CA LEU A 14 -12.78 46.96 -14.83
C LEU A 14 -13.59 47.03 -16.13
N GLY A 15 -14.09 45.90 -16.62
CA GLY A 15 -14.93 45.82 -17.81
C GLY A 15 -16.23 46.62 -17.67
N ASP A 16 -16.87 46.52 -16.50
CA ASP A 16 -18.08 47.29 -16.16
C ASP A 16 -17.80 48.81 -16.18
N ALA A 17 -16.67 49.24 -15.59
CA ALA A 17 -16.27 50.64 -15.56
C ALA A 17 -15.97 51.24 -16.96
N PHE A 18 -15.60 50.42 -17.95
CA PHE A 18 -15.30 50.87 -19.32
C PHE A 18 -16.48 50.72 -20.30
N ALA A 19 -17.46 49.86 -20.02
CA ALA A 19 -18.51 49.49 -20.99
C ALA A 19 -19.65 50.52 -21.14
N GLY A 20 -19.83 51.45 -20.20
CA GLY A 20 -20.87 52.48 -20.27
C GLY A 20 -22.29 51.94 -20.00
N SER A 21 -23.12 52.81 -19.40
CA SER A 21 -24.43 52.54 -18.82
C SER A 21 -25.40 51.81 -19.77
N GLY A 22 -25.63 50.52 -19.52
CA GLY A 22 -26.64 49.75 -20.25
C GLY A 22 -26.53 48.23 -20.12
N MET A 23 -25.44 47.70 -19.57
CA MET A 23 -25.22 46.26 -19.48
C MET A 23 -24.86 45.89 -18.04
N PHE A 24 -25.79 45.25 -17.33
CA PHE A 24 -25.65 44.88 -15.91
C PHE A 24 -24.67 43.71 -15.74
N TRP A 25 -23.36 43.98 -15.63
CA TRP A 25 -22.35 42.94 -15.36
C TRP A 25 -22.15 42.65 -13.86
N LEU A 26 -22.77 43.43 -12.97
CA LEU A 26 -22.72 43.25 -11.51
C LEU A 26 -22.94 41.80 -11.02
N PRO A 27 -23.89 41.00 -11.57
CA PRO A 27 -24.08 39.62 -11.17
C PRO A 27 -22.86 38.71 -11.42
N LEU A 28 -21.97 39.04 -12.37
CA LEU A 28 -20.75 38.26 -12.64
C LEU A 28 -19.73 38.34 -11.50
N LEU A 29 -19.81 39.33 -10.59
CA LEU A 29 -18.94 39.41 -9.42
C LEU A 29 -19.08 38.17 -8.51
N ALA A 30 -20.20 37.45 -8.58
CA ALA A 30 -20.44 36.20 -7.86
C ALA A 30 -19.57 35.03 -8.34
N ALA A 31 -19.00 35.10 -9.54
CA ALA A 31 -18.09 34.09 -10.07
C ALA A 31 -16.77 34.03 -9.26
N GLY A 32 -16.35 35.15 -8.67
CA GLY A 32 -15.13 35.23 -7.86
C GLY A 32 -15.14 34.30 -6.65
N PRO A 33 -16.09 34.46 -5.72
CA PRO A 33 -16.21 33.57 -4.55
C PRO A 33 -16.42 32.10 -4.93
N ALA A 34 -17.18 31.82 -5.99
CA ALA A 34 -17.40 30.47 -6.48
C ALA A 34 -16.09 29.80 -6.94
N LEU A 35 -15.27 30.51 -7.73
CA LEU A 35 -13.96 30.03 -8.15
C LEU A 35 -12.96 29.95 -6.99
N ALA A 36 -13.00 30.91 -6.06
CA ALA A 36 -12.19 30.88 -4.86
C ALA A 36 -12.45 29.62 -4.02
N ALA A 37 -13.70 29.12 -3.99
CA ALA A 37 -14.05 27.90 -3.26
C ALA A 37 -13.54 26.59 -3.89
N SER A 38 -13.08 26.64 -5.14
CA SER A 38 -12.43 25.50 -5.81
C SER A 38 -10.93 25.43 -5.54
N THR A 39 -10.30 26.57 -5.23
CA THR A 39 -8.84 26.70 -5.15
C THR A 39 -8.32 27.09 -3.78
N ASN A 40 -9.17 27.60 -2.89
CA ASN A 40 -8.77 28.14 -1.59
C ASN A 40 -9.66 27.62 -0.46
N GLY A 41 -9.12 27.73 0.76
CA GLY A 41 -9.90 27.52 1.98
C GLY A 41 -10.95 28.61 2.23
N PRO A 42 -11.83 28.41 3.23
CA PRO A 42 -12.98 29.28 3.49
C PRO A 42 -12.60 30.74 3.73
N ARG A 43 -11.45 31.00 4.37
CA ARG A 43 -10.93 32.35 4.59
C ARG A 43 -10.66 33.09 3.28
N GLY A 44 -10.09 32.40 2.28
CA GLY A 44 -9.82 32.98 0.96
C GLY A 44 -11.10 33.29 0.20
N VAL A 45 -12.12 32.43 0.32
CA VAL A 45 -13.46 32.68 -0.28
C VAL A 45 -14.11 33.92 0.32
N LEU A 46 -14.07 34.06 1.66
CA LEU A 46 -14.62 35.23 2.34
C LEU A 46 -13.89 36.52 1.96
N SER A 47 -12.56 36.50 1.80
CA SER A 47 -11.79 37.66 1.34
C SER A 47 -12.17 38.09 -0.07
N VAL A 48 -12.33 37.14 -1.00
CA VAL A 48 -12.75 37.43 -2.39
C VAL A 48 -14.20 37.93 -2.44
N GLY A 49 -15.09 37.35 -1.64
CA GLY A 49 -16.48 37.81 -1.54
C GLY A 49 -16.61 39.20 -0.91
N PHE A 50 -15.79 39.52 0.09
CA PHE A 50 -15.72 40.87 0.65
C PHE A 50 -15.27 41.88 -0.41
N LEU A 51 -14.22 41.57 -1.18
CA LEU A 51 -13.76 42.41 -2.28
C LEU A 51 -14.86 42.62 -3.35
N ALA A 52 -15.54 41.54 -3.75
CA ALA A 52 -16.64 41.59 -4.70
C ALA A 52 -17.81 42.46 -4.19
N ALA A 53 -18.13 42.38 -2.89
CA ALA A 53 -19.18 43.19 -2.27
C ALA A 53 -18.80 44.68 -2.20
N VAL A 54 -17.56 45.01 -1.84
CA VAL A 54 -17.07 46.40 -1.84
C VAL A 54 -17.12 46.98 -3.25
N LEU A 55 -16.61 46.26 -4.25
CA LEU A 55 -16.65 46.71 -5.65
C LEU A 55 -18.08 46.87 -6.16
N GLY A 56 -18.94 45.87 -5.92
CA GLY A 56 -20.36 45.93 -6.31
C GLY A 56 -21.11 47.11 -5.66
N ALA A 57 -20.84 47.42 -4.40
CA ALA A 57 -21.40 48.58 -3.72
C ALA A 57 -20.89 49.90 -4.34
N THR A 58 -19.59 49.99 -4.64
CA THR A 58 -19.01 51.21 -5.24
C THR A 58 -19.52 51.48 -6.65
N LEU A 59 -19.71 50.44 -7.48
CA LEU A 59 -20.24 50.57 -8.84
C LEU A 59 -21.75 50.87 -8.82
N GLY A 60 -22.52 50.14 -8.00
CA GLY A 60 -23.97 50.32 -7.90
C GLY A 60 -24.41 51.68 -7.38
N VAL A 61 -23.62 52.34 -6.51
CA VAL A 61 -23.89 53.72 -6.07
C VAL A 61 -23.64 54.74 -7.19
N ARG A 62 -22.78 54.45 -8.17
CA ARG A 62 -22.42 55.37 -9.26
C ARG A 62 -23.40 55.34 -10.44
N GLU A 63 -24.06 54.21 -10.69
CA GLU A 63 -24.99 54.05 -11.82
C GLU A 63 -26.48 54.26 -11.49
N ALA A 64 -26.84 54.31 -10.20
CA ALA A 64 -28.14 54.72 -9.64
C ALA A 64 -29.41 54.20 -10.37
N GLY A 65 -29.71 52.92 -10.19
CA GLY A 65 -31.08 52.36 -10.28
C GLY A 65 -31.80 52.34 -8.90
N PRO A 66 -33.04 51.82 -8.80
CA PRO A 66 -33.79 51.72 -7.54
C PRO A 66 -33.00 50.93 -6.47
N GLY A 67 -32.90 51.42 -5.24
CA GLY A 67 -32.10 50.79 -4.16
C GLY A 67 -32.42 49.33 -3.84
N HIS A 68 -33.58 48.83 -4.29
CA HIS A 68 -33.96 47.42 -4.19
C HIS A 68 -33.11 46.50 -5.09
N GLU A 69 -32.63 46.98 -6.24
CA GLU A 69 -31.78 46.19 -7.16
C GLU A 69 -30.37 45.98 -6.58
N LEU A 70 -29.77 47.04 -6.03
CA LEU A 70 -28.47 46.95 -5.36
C LEU A 70 -28.55 46.04 -4.13
N ALA A 71 -29.63 46.15 -3.34
CA ALA A 71 -29.87 45.25 -2.21
C ALA A 71 -30.02 43.79 -2.65
N ALA A 72 -30.70 43.53 -3.78
CA ALA A 72 -30.83 42.19 -4.34
C ALA A 72 -29.46 41.62 -4.80
N VAL A 73 -28.62 42.41 -5.47
CA VAL A 73 -27.29 41.97 -5.90
C VAL A 73 -26.36 41.70 -4.71
N LEU A 74 -26.31 42.61 -3.73
CA LEU A 74 -25.45 42.44 -2.55
C LEU A 74 -25.91 41.27 -1.68
N SER A 75 -27.22 41.05 -1.53
CA SER A 75 -27.73 39.88 -0.82
C SER A 75 -27.44 38.57 -1.56
N ALA A 76 -27.54 38.56 -2.90
CA ALA A 76 -27.12 37.41 -3.71
C ALA A 76 -25.61 37.14 -3.60
N LEU A 77 -24.76 38.17 -3.65
CA LEU A 77 -23.31 38.05 -3.46
C LEU A 77 -22.95 37.50 -2.08
N LEU A 78 -23.63 37.98 -1.03
CA LEU A 78 -23.47 37.47 0.32
C LEU A 78 -23.87 35.99 0.40
N ALA A 79 -25.03 35.61 -0.14
CA ALA A 79 -25.51 34.24 -0.15
C ALA A 79 -24.55 33.30 -0.90
N VAL A 80 -24.08 33.69 -2.09
CA VAL A 80 -23.10 32.91 -2.88
C VAL A 80 -21.78 32.80 -2.15
N THR A 81 -21.29 33.88 -1.52
CA THR A 81 -20.03 33.85 -0.77
C THR A 81 -20.12 32.91 0.43
N LEU A 82 -21.21 32.97 1.20
CA LEU A 82 -21.42 32.09 2.35
C LEU A 82 -21.57 30.62 1.93
N ALA A 83 -22.36 30.34 0.88
CA ALA A 83 -22.50 29.00 0.32
C ALA A 83 -21.15 28.46 -0.19
N SER A 84 -20.37 29.29 -0.88
CA SER A 84 -19.04 28.94 -1.41
C SER A 84 -18.04 28.69 -0.28
N ALA A 85 -18.07 29.50 0.79
CA ALA A 85 -17.22 29.32 1.96
C ALA A 85 -17.56 28.03 2.71
N LEU A 86 -18.85 27.71 2.86
CA LEU A 86 -19.32 26.44 3.43
C LEU A 86 -18.88 25.26 2.56
N ALA A 87 -19.05 25.33 1.24
CA ALA A 87 -18.63 24.29 0.31
C ALA A 87 -17.11 24.05 0.39
N SER A 88 -16.30 25.12 0.43
CA SER A 88 -14.84 25.04 0.63
C SER A 88 -14.49 24.41 1.99
N ALA A 89 -15.19 24.79 3.07
CA ALA A 89 -14.96 24.21 4.39
C ALA A 89 -15.30 22.70 4.44
N LEU A 90 -16.41 22.28 3.81
CA LEU A 90 -16.80 20.88 3.72
C LEU A 90 -15.82 20.08 2.86
N ARG A 91 -15.36 20.64 1.73
CA ARG A 91 -14.33 20.05 0.87
C ARG A 91 -13.04 19.81 1.67
N GLY A 92 -12.52 20.84 2.34
CA GLY A 92 -11.31 20.73 3.14
C GLY A 92 -11.45 19.82 4.36
N ARG A 93 -12.66 19.60 4.90
CA ARG A 93 -12.91 18.56 5.91
C ARG A 93 -12.84 17.17 5.30
N ARG A 94 -13.49 16.95 4.14
CA ARG A 94 -13.46 15.66 3.43
C ARG A 94 -12.03 15.27 3.05
N GLU A 95 -11.27 16.19 2.47
CA GLU A 95 -9.86 15.97 2.11
C GLU A 95 -9.01 15.57 3.32
N ARG A 96 -9.19 16.23 4.47
CA ARG A 96 -8.49 15.88 5.71
C ARG A 96 -8.88 14.50 6.25
N VAL A 97 -10.16 14.16 6.22
CA VAL A 97 -10.62 12.83 6.64
C VAL A 97 -10.04 11.75 5.72
N LEU A 98 -10.07 11.97 4.40
CA LEU A 98 -9.48 11.04 3.43
C LEU A 98 -7.97 10.89 3.63
N ALA A 99 -7.25 11.99 3.87
CA ALA A 99 -5.82 11.94 4.15
C ALA A 99 -5.51 11.19 5.47
N ALA A 100 -6.33 11.37 6.51
CA ALA A 100 -6.18 10.65 7.77
C ALA A 100 -6.44 9.14 7.60
N VAL A 101 -7.52 8.77 6.91
CA VAL A 101 -7.83 7.36 6.61
C VAL A 101 -6.70 6.73 5.79
N ARG A 102 -6.17 7.44 4.79
CA ARG A 102 -5.01 7.01 4.02
C ARG A 102 -3.82 6.72 4.93
N SER A 103 -3.44 7.68 5.76
CA SER A 103 -2.26 7.56 6.63
C SER A 103 -2.39 6.36 7.59
N VAL A 104 -3.59 6.13 8.14
CA VAL A 104 -3.85 4.97 9.01
C VAL A 104 -3.71 3.66 8.23
N ALA A 105 -4.25 3.59 7.02
CA ALA A 105 -4.15 2.39 6.20
C ALA A 105 -2.72 2.13 5.70
N GLU A 106 -1.95 3.16 5.35
CA GLU A 106 -0.51 3.02 5.05
C GLU A 106 0.24 2.50 6.29
N ALA A 107 -0.04 3.03 7.49
CA ALA A 107 0.57 2.54 8.73
C ALA A 107 0.17 1.07 9.02
N ALA A 108 -1.08 0.69 8.78
CA ALA A 108 -1.55 -0.68 8.93
C ALA A 108 -0.84 -1.63 7.94
N GLN A 109 -0.71 -1.24 6.67
CA GLN A 109 0.02 -2.01 5.67
C GLN A 109 1.49 -2.20 6.07
N HIS A 110 2.18 -1.14 6.50
CA HIS A 110 3.57 -1.25 6.99
C HIS A 110 3.70 -2.13 8.24
N ALA A 111 2.68 -2.16 9.12
CA ALA A 111 2.69 -3.05 10.27
C ALA A 111 2.55 -4.53 9.86
N VAL A 112 1.86 -4.80 8.76
CA VAL A 112 1.65 -6.14 8.19
C VAL A 112 2.88 -6.62 7.39
N LEU A 113 3.45 -5.74 6.58
CA LEU A 113 4.66 -5.95 5.77
C LEU A 113 5.92 -5.72 6.62
N LYS A 114 6.31 -6.76 7.36
CA LYS A 114 7.54 -6.72 8.17
C LYS A 114 8.76 -6.50 7.27
N PRO A 115 9.71 -5.63 7.66
CA PRO A 115 10.97 -5.48 6.94
C PRO A 115 11.68 -6.83 6.80
N ILE A 116 12.12 -7.14 5.59
CA ILE A 116 12.92 -8.34 5.32
C ILE A 116 14.40 -7.96 5.52
N PRO A 117 15.16 -8.71 6.34
CA PRO A 117 16.59 -8.46 6.50
C PRO A 117 17.34 -8.76 5.20
N GLN A 118 18.47 -8.10 4.99
CA GLN A 118 19.32 -8.27 3.79
C GLN A 118 19.88 -9.70 3.64
N THR A 119 19.81 -10.51 4.70
CA THR A 119 20.22 -11.91 4.67
C THR A 119 19.26 -12.77 5.48
N VAL A 120 18.82 -13.89 4.91
CA VAL A 120 18.00 -14.92 5.58
C VAL A 120 18.51 -16.29 5.18
N GLY A 121 18.99 -17.07 6.16
CA GLY A 121 19.59 -18.38 5.88
C GLY A 121 20.76 -18.24 4.89
N PRO A 122 20.77 -19.00 3.78
CA PRO A 122 21.82 -18.93 2.76
C PRO A 122 21.59 -17.82 1.70
N PHE A 123 20.59 -16.96 1.87
CA PHE A 123 20.19 -15.99 0.84
C PHE A 123 20.59 -14.56 1.18
N ARG A 124 21.14 -13.83 0.19
CA ARG A 124 21.06 -12.37 0.15
C ARG A 124 19.73 -11.95 -0.47
N VAL A 125 19.13 -10.92 0.09
CA VAL A 125 17.76 -10.52 -0.25
C VAL A 125 17.66 -9.02 -0.44
N ALA A 126 17.08 -8.61 -1.55
CA ALA A 126 16.68 -7.24 -1.77
C ALA A 126 15.16 -7.15 -1.99
N VAL A 127 14.56 -6.08 -1.48
CA VAL A 127 13.15 -5.74 -1.67
C VAL A 127 13.06 -4.30 -2.14
N ARG A 128 12.20 -4.06 -3.13
CA ARG A 128 11.77 -2.73 -3.56
C ARG A 128 10.26 -2.73 -3.69
N TYR A 129 9.61 -1.84 -2.97
CA TYR A 129 8.18 -1.61 -3.06
C TYR A 129 7.94 -0.16 -3.46
N SER A 130 7.06 0.05 -4.44
CA SER A 130 6.71 1.37 -4.95
C SER A 130 5.20 1.49 -5.03
N ALA A 131 4.64 2.40 -4.23
CA ALA A 131 3.21 2.66 -4.20
C ALA A 131 2.78 3.59 -5.35
N ALA A 132 1.60 3.35 -5.92
CA ALA A 132 1.03 4.15 -6.98
C ALA A 132 0.75 5.60 -6.51
N ALA A 133 1.25 6.58 -7.27
CA ALA A 133 1.14 8.00 -6.92
C ALA A 133 -0.24 8.61 -7.21
N ALA A 134 -1.09 7.94 -7.98
CA ALA A 134 -2.43 8.42 -8.31
C ALA A 134 -3.40 8.16 -7.14
N GLU A 135 -3.59 9.18 -6.32
CA GLU A 135 -4.66 9.22 -5.30
C GLU A 135 -4.56 8.16 -4.20
N ALA A 136 -3.36 7.85 -3.69
CA ALA A 136 -3.26 7.27 -2.35
C ALA A 136 -3.82 5.85 -2.17
N ARG A 137 -3.72 5.01 -3.18
CA ARG A 137 -4.25 3.65 -3.05
C ARG A 137 -3.27 2.85 -2.20
N ILE A 138 -3.77 2.32 -1.10
CA ILE A 138 -3.07 1.31 -0.30
C ILE A 138 -3.22 -0.01 -1.06
N GLY A 139 -2.10 -0.65 -1.38
CA GLY A 139 -2.05 -1.85 -2.22
C GLY A 139 -2.62 -3.10 -1.60
N GLY A 140 -2.89 -4.06 -2.49
CA GLY A 140 -3.11 -5.46 -2.15
C GLY A 140 -1.81 -6.27 -2.08
N ASP A 141 -0.68 -5.71 -2.53
CA ASP A 141 0.63 -6.34 -2.50
C ASP A 141 1.00 -6.88 -1.12
N LEU A 142 1.35 -8.16 -1.07
CA LEU A 142 1.81 -8.85 0.11
C LEU A 142 3.11 -9.59 -0.15
N TYR A 143 3.99 -9.58 0.83
CA TYR A 143 5.17 -10.43 0.83
C TYR A 143 5.63 -10.77 2.25
N ALA A 144 6.26 -11.93 2.40
CA ALA A 144 6.99 -12.29 3.60
C ALA A 144 8.06 -13.33 3.30
N LEU A 145 9.17 -13.24 4.04
CA LEU A 145 10.26 -14.21 4.02
C LEU A 145 10.54 -14.65 5.47
N VAL A 146 10.54 -15.96 5.72
CA VAL A 146 10.73 -16.53 7.06
C VAL A 146 11.72 -17.69 7.01
N SER A 147 12.59 -17.78 8.01
CA SER A 147 13.46 -18.93 8.23
C SER A 147 12.79 -19.87 9.23
N THR A 148 12.57 -21.12 8.83
CA THR A 148 11.81 -22.10 9.61
C THR A 148 12.62 -23.40 9.77
N PRO A 149 12.18 -24.35 10.63
CA PRO A 149 12.80 -25.66 10.74
C PRO A 149 12.81 -26.47 9.42
N HIS A 150 11.97 -26.06 8.46
CA HIS A 150 11.82 -26.68 7.15
C HIS A 150 12.51 -25.85 6.05
N GLY A 151 13.46 -24.99 6.43
CA GLY A 151 14.21 -24.15 5.52
C GLY A 151 13.64 -22.73 5.39
N VAL A 152 14.04 -22.02 4.34
CA VAL A 152 13.57 -20.65 4.10
C VAL A 152 12.31 -20.69 3.25
N ARG A 153 11.29 -19.93 3.65
CA ARG A 153 10.01 -19.86 2.95
C ARG A 153 9.63 -18.43 2.65
N LEU A 154 9.06 -18.24 1.47
CA LEU A 154 8.67 -16.96 0.94
C LEU A 154 7.24 -17.02 0.42
N ILE A 155 6.52 -15.92 0.54
CA ILE A 155 5.32 -15.64 -0.24
C ILE A 155 5.45 -14.24 -0.85
N VAL A 156 5.02 -14.10 -2.10
CA VAL A 156 4.73 -12.81 -2.76
C VAL A 156 3.38 -12.96 -3.44
N GLY A 157 2.55 -11.92 -3.38
CA GLY A 157 1.24 -11.96 -4.01
C GLY A 157 0.57 -10.61 -4.04
N ASP A 158 -0.61 -10.57 -4.65
CA ASP A 158 -1.48 -9.41 -4.66
C ASP A 158 -2.93 -9.82 -4.36
N VAL A 159 -3.57 -9.04 -3.51
CA VAL A 159 -4.97 -9.18 -3.14
C VAL A 159 -5.82 -8.40 -4.13
N ARG A 160 -6.79 -9.08 -4.74
CA ARG A 160 -7.77 -8.41 -5.60
C ARG A 160 -8.52 -7.33 -4.83
N GLY A 161 -8.42 -6.10 -5.33
CA GLY A 161 -9.04 -4.93 -4.73
C GLY A 161 -7.99 -3.93 -4.26
N LYS A 162 -8.39 -2.99 -3.41
CA LYS A 162 -7.49 -1.95 -2.89
C LYS A 162 -8.03 -1.36 -1.60
N GLY A 163 -7.17 -0.64 -0.89
CA GLY A 163 -7.53 0.03 0.35
C GLY A 163 -7.58 -0.92 1.53
N LEU A 164 -8.26 -0.50 2.60
CA LEU A 164 -8.24 -1.20 3.88
C LEU A 164 -8.74 -2.67 3.82
N PRO A 165 -9.78 -3.04 3.04
CA PRO A 165 -10.19 -4.43 2.91
C PRO A 165 -9.10 -5.33 2.32
N ALA A 166 -8.31 -4.83 1.36
CA ALA A 166 -7.20 -5.57 0.79
C ALA A 166 -6.09 -5.81 1.82
N VAL A 167 -5.79 -4.81 2.65
CA VAL A 167 -4.83 -4.94 3.77
C VAL A 167 -5.28 -5.99 4.79
N GLU A 168 -6.58 -6.07 5.09
CA GLU A 168 -7.13 -7.07 6.01
C GLU A 168 -6.89 -8.50 5.49
N ILE A 169 -7.18 -8.74 4.20
CA ILE A 169 -6.93 -10.03 3.56
C ILE A 169 -5.42 -10.33 3.50
N ALA A 170 -4.59 -9.35 3.15
CA ALA A 170 -3.13 -9.49 3.16
C ALA A 170 -2.61 -9.85 4.56
N ALA A 171 -3.13 -9.22 5.61
CA ALA A 171 -2.79 -9.53 6.99
C ALA A 171 -3.18 -10.96 7.38
N LEU A 172 -4.36 -11.42 6.95
CA LEU A 172 -4.83 -12.79 7.14
C LEU A 172 -3.90 -13.79 6.46
N VAL A 173 -3.60 -13.59 5.17
CA VAL A 173 -2.72 -14.46 4.38
C VAL A 173 -1.33 -14.52 5.00
N LEU A 174 -0.73 -13.38 5.31
CA LEU A 174 0.61 -13.32 5.88
C LEU A 174 0.65 -13.88 7.31
N GLY A 175 -0.40 -13.69 8.10
CA GLY A 175 -0.53 -14.30 9.43
C GLY A 175 -0.55 -15.82 9.37
N VAL A 176 -1.41 -16.38 8.51
CA VAL A 176 -1.51 -17.84 8.30
C VAL A 176 -0.25 -18.40 7.68
N PHE A 177 0.31 -17.74 6.66
CA PHE A 177 1.57 -18.15 6.04
C PHE A 177 2.69 -18.22 7.07
N ARG A 178 2.86 -17.19 7.91
CA ARG A 178 3.94 -17.17 8.91
C ARG A 178 3.81 -18.33 9.90
N GLU A 179 2.60 -18.68 10.33
CA GLU A 179 2.40 -19.79 11.28
C GLU A 179 2.51 -21.16 10.59
N ALA A 180 1.81 -21.36 9.48
CA ALA A 180 1.88 -22.58 8.68
C ALA A 180 3.31 -22.88 8.18
N ALA A 181 4.09 -21.85 7.86
CA ALA A 181 5.46 -21.99 7.42
C ALA A 181 6.38 -22.61 8.48
N TYR A 182 6.08 -22.41 9.78
CA TYR A 182 6.82 -23.04 10.87
C TYR A 182 6.35 -24.46 11.17
N ASP A 183 5.05 -24.72 11.06
CA ASP A 183 4.45 -25.98 11.52
C ASP A 183 4.47 -27.09 10.46
N GLU A 184 4.27 -26.74 9.20
CA GLU A 184 4.05 -27.73 8.13
C GLU A 184 5.36 -28.05 7.41
N PRO A 185 5.79 -29.31 7.25
CA PRO A 185 6.99 -29.65 6.49
C PRO A 185 6.81 -29.49 4.97
N ASP A 186 5.58 -29.70 4.47
CA ASP A 186 5.24 -29.65 3.04
C ASP A 186 4.75 -28.25 2.63
N LEU A 187 5.28 -27.73 1.52
CA LEU A 187 4.89 -26.43 0.96
C LEU A 187 3.43 -26.42 0.48
N LEU A 188 2.92 -27.53 -0.05
CA LEU A 188 1.52 -27.64 -0.45
C LEU A 188 0.58 -27.62 0.76
N ALA A 189 1.01 -28.17 1.91
CA ALA A 189 0.26 -28.09 3.16
C ALA A 189 0.17 -26.64 3.68
N VAL A 190 1.23 -25.84 3.52
CA VAL A 190 1.21 -24.39 3.81
C VAL A 190 0.14 -23.68 2.96
N VAL A 191 0.16 -23.91 1.64
CA VAL A 191 -0.85 -23.35 0.72
C VAL A 191 -2.27 -23.81 1.12
N GLY A 192 -2.42 -25.09 1.47
CA GLY A 192 -3.68 -25.64 1.95
C GLY A 192 -4.19 -25.01 3.25
N ARG A 193 -3.31 -24.56 4.16
CA ARG A 193 -3.69 -23.78 5.36
C ARG A 193 -4.19 -22.40 5.00
N ILE A 194 -3.52 -21.71 4.08
CA ILE A 194 -3.93 -20.40 3.58
C ILE A 194 -5.32 -20.51 2.92
N GLU A 195 -5.50 -21.45 2.00
CA GLU A 195 -6.79 -21.71 1.32
C GLU A 195 -7.93 -21.97 2.30
N ARG A 196 -7.71 -22.81 3.32
CA ARG A 196 -8.72 -23.08 4.35
C ARG A 196 -9.07 -21.82 5.14
N SER A 197 -8.11 -20.94 5.39
CA SER A 197 -8.37 -19.69 6.10
C SER A 197 -9.15 -18.71 5.24
N LEU A 198 -8.75 -18.58 3.98
CA LEU A 198 -9.44 -17.73 2.99
C LEU A 198 -10.88 -18.19 2.80
N ALA A 199 -11.14 -19.49 2.63
CA ALA A 199 -12.49 -20.03 2.48
C ALA A 199 -13.44 -19.71 3.65
N ARG A 200 -12.93 -19.36 4.84
CA ARG A 200 -13.75 -18.94 5.99
C ARG A 200 -13.96 -17.43 6.10
N ASN A 201 -13.07 -16.63 5.50
CA ASN A 201 -12.98 -15.20 5.77
C ASN A 201 -13.12 -14.32 4.51
N LEU A 202 -13.00 -14.88 3.30
CA LEU A 202 -13.18 -14.13 2.05
C LEU A 202 -14.65 -13.93 1.70
N GLY A 203 -14.93 -12.76 1.13
CA GLY A 203 -16.17 -12.54 0.39
C GLY A 203 -16.20 -13.41 -0.88
N SER A 204 -17.39 -13.56 -1.48
CA SER A 204 -17.59 -14.43 -2.65
C SER A 204 -16.75 -14.04 -3.88
N ASP A 205 -16.32 -12.78 -3.96
CA ASP A 205 -15.71 -12.19 -5.16
C ASP A 205 -14.24 -11.80 -4.94
N ASP A 206 -13.69 -12.06 -3.75
CA ASP A 206 -12.31 -11.71 -3.41
C ASP A 206 -11.39 -12.90 -3.61
N PHE A 207 -10.14 -12.63 -3.99
CA PHE A 207 -9.13 -13.65 -4.22
C PHE A 207 -7.73 -13.05 -4.05
N VAL A 208 -6.74 -13.92 -3.93
CA VAL A 208 -5.34 -13.52 -3.78
C VAL A 208 -4.52 -14.28 -4.80
N THR A 209 -3.84 -13.57 -5.68
CA THR A 209 -2.80 -14.18 -6.53
C THR A 209 -1.54 -14.29 -5.68
N ALA A 210 -0.89 -15.45 -5.66
CA ALA A 210 0.36 -15.58 -4.92
C ALA A 210 1.31 -16.63 -5.51
N VAL A 211 2.60 -16.43 -5.32
CA VAL A 211 3.63 -17.46 -5.43
C VAL A 211 4.16 -17.75 -4.04
N VAL A 212 4.17 -19.03 -3.66
CA VAL A 212 4.79 -19.51 -2.43
C VAL A 212 6.03 -20.31 -2.80
N VAL A 213 7.16 -19.99 -2.17
CA VAL A 213 8.45 -20.62 -2.44
C VAL A 213 9.02 -21.21 -1.16
N GLY A 214 9.61 -22.40 -1.27
CA GLY A 214 10.32 -23.10 -0.20
C GLY A 214 11.73 -23.48 -0.63
N HIS A 215 12.68 -23.31 0.27
CA HIS A 215 14.03 -23.84 0.15
C HIS A 215 14.27 -24.84 1.28
N PRO A 216 13.89 -26.12 1.11
CA PRO A 216 14.00 -27.13 2.16
C PRO A 216 15.45 -27.54 2.47
N GLY A 217 16.37 -27.28 1.54
CA GLY A 217 17.78 -27.62 1.64
C GLY A 217 18.53 -27.33 0.34
N ALA A 218 19.85 -27.50 0.36
CA ALA A 218 20.74 -27.11 -0.73
C ALA A 218 20.34 -27.74 -2.08
N GLY A 219 20.51 -26.97 -3.16
CA GLY A 219 20.40 -27.45 -4.54
C GLY A 219 19.01 -27.41 -5.16
N GLN A 220 17.96 -27.11 -4.39
CA GLN A 220 16.60 -27.04 -4.94
C GLN A 220 15.73 -25.92 -4.35
N LEU A 221 14.80 -25.44 -5.17
CA LEU A 221 13.68 -24.60 -4.78
C LEU A 221 12.36 -25.30 -5.12
N GLU A 222 11.42 -25.19 -4.20
CA GLU A 222 10.03 -25.59 -4.36
C GLU A 222 9.20 -24.34 -4.64
N VAL A 223 8.38 -24.36 -5.69
CA VAL A 223 7.56 -23.22 -6.10
C VAL A 223 6.12 -23.68 -6.32
N VAL A 224 5.17 -22.96 -5.72
CA VAL A 224 3.74 -23.14 -5.94
C VAL A 224 3.16 -21.82 -6.41
N ASN A 225 2.82 -21.72 -7.70
CA ASN A 225 2.17 -20.55 -8.27
C ASN A 225 0.65 -20.71 -8.23
N CYS A 226 -0.02 -19.85 -7.45
CA CYS A 226 -1.47 -19.77 -7.27
C CYS A 226 -2.02 -18.57 -8.06
N GLY A 227 -1.95 -18.66 -9.40
CA GLY A 227 -2.53 -17.66 -10.32
C GLY A 227 -1.82 -16.31 -10.36
N HIS A 228 -0.56 -16.24 -9.93
CA HIS A 228 0.27 -15.03 -9.95
C HIS A 228 1.24 -15.00 -11.13
N ALA A 229 1.89 -13.86 -11.36
CA ALA A 229 2.93 -13.74 -12.39
C ALA A 229 4.08 -14.73 -12.13
N SER A 230 4.54 -15.40 -13.20
CA SER A 230 5.62 -16.39 -13.13
C SER A 230 6.92 -15.72 -12.67
N PRO A 231 7.57 -16.21 -11.60
CA PRO A 231 8.82 -15.61 -11.13
C PRO A 231 9.95 -15.83 -12.15
N LEU A 232 10.97 -14.98 -12.13
CA LEU A 232 12.13 -15.12 -13.02
C LEU A 232 13.28 -15.79 -12.27
N LEU A 233 13.76 -16.90 -12.82
CA LEU A 233 15.01 -17.52 -12.44
C LEU A 233 16.16 -16.85 -13.22
N ILE A 234 17.16 -16.37 -12.50
CA ILE A 234 18.39 -15.79 -13.04
C ILE A 234 19.50 -16.77 -12.68
N SER A 235 20.06 -17.45 -13.67
CA SER A 235 21.17 -18.38 -13.42
C SER A 235 22.44 -17.63 -13.03
N GLY A 236 23.39 -18.32 -12.39
CA GLY A 236 24.75 -17.79 -12.20
C GLY A 236 25.49 -17.42 -13.50
N SER A 237 25.07 -17.94 -14.66
CA SER A 237 25.56 -17.51 -15.98
C SER A 237 24.93 -16.21 -16.49
N GLY A 238 23.87 -15.73 -15.83
CA GLY A 238 23.10 -14.54 -16.19
C GLY A 238 21.95 -14.76 -17.16
N ASP A 239 21.59 -16.02 -17.43
CA ASP A 239 20.40 -16.35 -18.21
C ASP A 239 19.15 -16.11 -17.38
N VAL A 240 18.16 -15.41 -17.96
CA VAL A 240 16.90 -15.06 -17.29
C VAL A 240 15.76 -15.83 -17.93
N VAL A 241 15.08 -16.67 -17.14
CA VAL A 241 14.00 -17.55 -17.60
C VAL A 241 12.81 -17.46 -16.66
N ALA A 242 11.60 -17.38 -17.21
CA ALA A 242 10.38 -17.45 -16.41
C ALA A 242 10.13 -18.88 -15.93
N VAL A 243 9.82 -19.02 -14.64
CA VAL A 243 9.40 -20.29 -14.03
C VAL A 243 7.92 -20.48 -14.31
N GLU A 244 7.61 -21.07 -15.46
CA GLU A 244 6.24 -21.38 -15.83
C GLU A 244 5.71 -22.58 -15.04
N ALA A 245 4.47 -22.46 -14.56
CA ALA A 245 3.80 -23.58 -13.93
C ALA A 245 3.49 -24.66 -14.96
N THR A 246 3.81 -25.92 -14.66
CA THR A 246 3.47 -27.06 -15.52
C THR A 246 1.95 -27.15 -15.73
N ARG A 247 1.17 -26.78 -14.71
CA ARG A 247 -0.28 -26.63 -14.78
C ARG A 247 -0.70 -25.34 -14.09
N PRO A 248 -1.47 -24.46 -14.76
CA PRO A 248 -2.01 -23.27 -14.14
C PRO A 248 -2.91 -23.63 -12.95
N ALA A 249 -2.69 -22.98 -11.81
CA ALA A 249 -3.58 -23.05 -10.66
C ALA A 249 -4.40 -21.76 -10.55
N PRO A 250 -5.66 -21.81 -10.07
CA PRO A 250 -6.42 -20.60 -9.81
C PRO A 250 -5.80 -19.78 -8.68
N PRO A 251 -6.15 -18.49 -8.57
CA PRO A 251 -5.84 -17.68 -7.40
C PRO A 251 -6.35 -18.33 -6.10
N LEU A 252 -5.67 -18.03 -5.00
CA LEU A 252 -6.07 -18.46 -3.66
C LEU A 252 -7.47 -17.91 -3.33
N GLY A 253 -8.30 -18.75 -2.72
CA GLY A 253 -9.72 -18.44 -2.47
C GLY A 253 -10.66 -18.91 -3.58
N LEU A 254 -10.15 -19.19 -4.78
CA LEU A 254 -10.94 -19.67 -5.92
C LEU A 254 -10.76 -21.15 -6.23
N ARG A 255 -10.02 -21.90 -5.40
CA ARG A 255 -9.72 -23.33 -5.62
C ARG A 255 -10.96 -24.21 -5.79
N ALA A 256 -12.07 -23.86 -5.14
CA ALA A 256 -13.33 -24.60 -5.23
C ALA A 256 -13.91 -24.63 -6.68
N LEU A 257 -13.49 -23.72 -7.56
CA LEU A 257 -13.95 -23.65 -8.94
C LEU A 257 -13.29 -24.69 -9.87
N VAL A 258 -12.08 -25.14 -9.53
CA VAL A 258 -11.26 -26.02 -10.38
C VAL A 258 -11.18 -27.44 -9.82
N GLY A 259 -11.31 -27.60 -8.49
CA GLY A 259 -11.36 -28.92 -7.85
C GLY A 259 -10.02 -29.66 -7.78
N GLU A 260 -8.96 -29.13 -8.41
CA GLU A 260 -7.62 -29.70 -8.39
C GLU A 260 -6.67 -28.96 -7.44
N PRO A 261 -5.73 -29.67 -6.79
CA PRO A 261 -4.70 -29.03 -5.99
C PRO A 261 -3.68 -28.30 -6.88
N PRO A 262 -3.05 -27.21 -6.39
CA PRO A 262 -2.00 -26.52 -7.10
C PRO A 262 -0.78 -27.44 -7.32
N CYS A 263 -0.01 -27.16 -8.38
CA CYS A 263 1.18 -27.93 -8.73
C CYS A 263 2.41 -27.45 -7.93
N LEU A 264 3.23 -28.39 -7.47
CA LEU A 264 4.53 -28.11 -6.87
C LEU A 264 5.60 -28.27 -7.95
N GLU A 265 6.26 -27.17 -8.29
CA GLU A 265 7.41 -27.18 -9.18
C GLU A 265 8.70 -27.28 -8.37
N ILE A 266 9.59 -28.19 -8.76
CA ILE A 266 10.92 -28.36 -8.15
C ILE A 266 11.96 -27.95 -9.17
N LEU A 267 12.78 -26.96 -8.81
CA LEU A 267 13.77 -26.37 -9.71
C LEU A 267 15.17 -26.53 -9.10
N PRO A 268 16.19 -26.80 -9.93
CA PRO A 268 17.57 -26.70 -9.46
C PRO A 268 17.86 -25.25 -9.05
N PHE A 269 18.51 -25.09 -7.89
CA PHE A 269 18.90 -23.76 -7.39
C PHE A 269 20.25 -23.84 -6.69
N SER A 270 21.27 -23.35 -7.38
CA SER A 270 22.67 -23.46 -7.01
C SER A 270 23.22 -22.12 -6.52
N GLU A 271 24.44 -22.15 -5.98
CA GLU A 271 25.15 -20.94 -5.58
C GLU A 271 25.23 -19.93 -6.75
N GLY A 272 24.96 -18.66 -6.47
CA GLY A 272 24.92 -17.59 -7.46
C GLY A 272 23.58 -17.46 -8.19
N ASP A 273 22.74 -18.49 -8.21
CA ASP A 273 21.41 -18.40 -8.81
C ASP A 273 20.53 -17.42 -8.00
N GLN A 274 19.62 -16.76 -8.72
CA GLN A 274 18.71 -15.77 -8.14
C GLN A 274 17.28 -16.03 -8.58
N LEU A 275 16.33 -15.71 -7.70
CA LEU A 275 14.90 -15.77 -7.99
C LEU A 275 14.28 -14.39 -7.78
N LEU A 276 13.76 -13.81 -8.85
CA LEU A 276 13.00 -12.57 -8.82
C LEU A 276 11.51 -12.88 -8.78
N LEU A 277 10.86 -12.43 -7.70
CA LEU A 277 9.40 -12.40 -7.58
C LEU A 277 8.92 -10.96 -7.66
N TYR A 278 7.75 -10.78 -8.23
CA TYR A 278 7.21 -9.45 -8.49
C TYR A 278 5.69 -9.48 -8.62
N THR A 279 5.04 -8.37 -8.31
CA THR A 279 3.60 -8.20 -8.51
C THR A 279 3.29 -7.68 -9.90
N ASP A 280 2.02 -7.81 -10.32
CA ASP A 280 1.57 -7.49 -11.67
C ASP A 280 1.76 -6.02 -12.02
N GLY A 281 1.70 -5.08 -11.06
CA GLY A 281 1.97 -3.66 -11.30
C GLY A 281 3.36 -3.36 -11.89
N VAL A 282 4.31 -4.30 -11.84
CA VAL A 282 5.59 -4.21 -12.58
C VAL A 282 5.40 -4.50 -14.08
N ILE A 283 4.75 -5.61 -14.43
CA ILE A 283 4.61 -6.07 -15.82
C ILE A 283 3.45 -5.42 -16.54
N GLU A 284 2.43 -4.98 -15.80
CA GLU A 284 1.29 -4.22 -16.32
C GLU A 284 1.59 -2.72 -16.48
N ALA A 285 2.76 -2.26 -16.04
CA ALA A 285 3.24 -0.91 -16.24
C ALA A 285 3.35 -0.59 -17.74
N ARG A 286 2.77 0.54 -18.15
CA ARG A 286 2.67 0.94 -19.55
C ARG A 286 3.35 2.27 -19.81
N ASP A 287 4.00 2.36 -20.97
CA ASP A 287 4.49 3.63 -21.48
C ASP A 287 3.36 4.46 -22.13
N ARG A 288 3.74 5.60 -22.73
CA ARG A 288 2.79 6.47 -23.45
C ARG A 288 2.18 5.81 -24.69
N ALA A 289 2.85 4.81 -25.28
CA ALA A 289 2.34 4.03 -26.40
C ALA A 289 1.41 2.88 -25.93
N ARG A 290 1.27 2.68 -24.62
CA ARG A 290 0.55 1.58 -23.94
C ARG A 290 1.25 0.23 -24.05
N GLU A 291 2.56 0.22 -24.29
CA GLU A 291 3.37 -0.99 -24.32
C GLU A 291 3.78 -1.39 -22.90
N PHE A 292 3.65 -2.69 -22.60
CA PHE A 292 4.01 -3.27 -21.31
C PHE A 292 5.51 -3.24 -21.06
N TYR A 293 5.90 -3.15 -19.78
CA TYR A 293 7.30 -3.17 -19.38
C TYR A 293 7.92 -4.57 -19.58
N PRO A 294 8.96 -4.71 -20.42
CA PRO A 294 9.52 -6.04 -20.75
C PRO A 294 10.50 -6.51 -19.67
N LEU A 295 9.99 -6.83 -18.47
CA LEU A 295 10.78 -7.07 -17.25
C LEU A 295 11.97 -8.03 -17.45
N ALA A 296 11.77 -9.21 -18.04
CA ALA A 296 12.83 -10.20 -18.20
C ALA A 296 14.01 -9.68 -19.04
N ALA A 297 13.72 -8.97 -20.14
CA ALA A 297 14.75 -8.36 -20.98
C ALA A 297 15.48 -7.20 -20.28
N ARG A 298 14.81 -6.54 -19.32
CA ARG A 298 15.38 -5.44 -18.53
C ARG A 298 16.30 -5.98 -17.43
N VAL A 299 15.86 -7.01 -16.72
CA VAL A 299 16.64 -7.74 -15.71
C VAL A 299 17.91 -8.33 -16.32
N ALA A 300 17.82 -8.95 -17.50
CA ALA A 300 18.95 -9.56 -18.19
C ALA A 300 20.12 -8.59 -18.49
N ARG A 301 19.86 -7.27 -18.54
CA ARG A 301 20.92 -6.26 -18.77
C ARG A 301 21.63 -5.79 -17.51
N HIS A 302 21.04 -6.06 -16.34
CA HIS A 302 21.52 -5.56 -15.05
C HIS A 302 22.00 -6.68 -14.13
N VAL A 303 22.06 -7.93 -14.61
CA VAL A 303 22.48 -9.07 -13.80
C VAL A 303 23.81 -8.78 -13.12
N SER A 304 23.82 -8.98 -11.81
CA SER A 304 24.91 -8.66 -10.90
C SER A 304 24.82 -9.56 -9.66
N ASP A 305 25.92 -9.72 -8.94
CA ASP A 305 25.96 -10.44 -7.67
C ASP A 305 25.33 -9.66 -6.50
N GLU A 306 24.97 -8.39 -6.72
CA GLU A 306 24.34 -7.51 -5.74
C GLU A 306 22.83 -7.34 -6.05
N PRO A 307 21.93 -8.04 -5.32
CA PRO A 307 20.49 -7.97 -5.57
C PRO A 307 19.93 -6.54 -5.50
N GLU A 308 20.43 -5.71 -4.60
CA GLU A 308 20.01 -4.32 -4.46
C GLU A 308 20.33 -3.48 -5.69
N HIS A 309 21.45 -3.76 -6.37
CA HIS A 309 21.84 -3.07 -7.59
C HIS A 309 20.85 -3.39 -8.71
N ILE A 310 20.56 -4.68 -8.91
CA ILE A 310 19.59 -5.15 -9.92
C ILE A 310 18.24 -4.49 -9.70
N LEU A 311 17.72 -4.56 -8.46
CA LEU A 311 16.39 -4.01 -8.17
C LEU A 311 16.34 -2.49 -8.32
N SER A 312 17.41 -1.77 -7.95
CA SER A 312 17.44 -0.31 -8.10
C SER A 312 17.49 0.09 -9.58
N ALA A 313 18.32 -0.56 -10.39
CA ALA A 313 18.41 -0.30 -11.82
C ALA A 313 17.09 -0.63 -12.56
N VAL A 314 16.47 -1.78 -12.26
CA VAL A 314 15.18 -2.18 -12.83
C VAL A 314 14.07 -1.23 -12.41
N HIS A 315 14.07 -0.75 -11.16
CA HIS A 315 13.09 0.21 -10.66
C HIS A 315 13.21 1.58 -11.33
N ASP A 316 14.44 2.09 -11.49
CA ASP A 316 14.68 3.36 -12.18
C ASP A 316 14.25 3.30 -13.64
N GLU A 317 14.53 2.18 -14.33
CA GLU A 317 14.05 1.93 -15.69
C GLU A 317 12.53 1.81 -15.77
N LEU A 318 11.88 1.16 -14.80
CA LEU A 318 10.43 1.06 -14.72
C LEU A 318 9.80 2.46 -14.58
N LEU A 319 10.33 3.30 -13.69
CA LEU A 319 9.86 4.68 -13.53
C LEU A 319 10.07 5.51 -14.79
N ALA A 320 11.20 5.35 -15.48
CA ALA A 320 11.46 6.01 -16.75
C ALA A 320 10.46 5.55 -17.83
N HIS A 321 10.14 4.26 -17.89
CA HIS A 321 9.18 3.67 -18.84
C HIS A 321 7.77 4.27 -18.70
N VAL A 322 7.28 4.43 -17.47
CA VAL A 322 5.94 5.00 -17.20
C VAL A 322 5.90 6.53 -17.20
N GLY A 323 7.04 7.21 -17.36
CA GLY A 323 7.12 8.67 -17.31
C GLY A 323 7.06 9.27 -15.90
N GLY A 324 7.51 8.51 -14.90
CA GLY A 324 7.82 8.97 -13.54
C GLY A 324 6.79 8.61 -12.46
N ARG A 325 5.62 8.06 -12.79
CA ARG A 325 4.60 7.64 -11.81
C ARG A 325 3.95 6.34 -12.20
N LEU A 326 3.91 5.38 -11.27
CA LEU A 326 3.21 4.12 -11.45
C LEU A 326 1.69 4.30 -11.36
N HIS A 327 0.98 3.45 -12.11
CA HIS A 327 -0.48 3.37 -12.13
C HIS A 327 -1.03 2.41 -11.08
N ASP A 328 -0.25 1.39 -10.72
CA ASP A 328 -0.55 0.41 -9.68
C ASP A 328 0.67 0.20 -8.78
N ASP A 329 0.47 -0.49 -7.67
CA ASP A 329 1.54 -0.84 -6.75
C ASP A 329 2.48 -1.88 -7.36
N ALA A 330 3.77 -1.74 -7.09
CA ALA A 330 4.78 -2.61 -7.64
C ALA A 330 5.73 -3.08 -6.53
N ALA A 331 5.72 -4.37 -6.27
CA ALA A 331 6.68 -5.05 -5.43
C ALA A 331 7.66 -5.86 -6.29
N LEU A 332 8.94 -5.76 -5.95
CA LEU A 332 10.04 -6.55 -6.48
C LEU A 332 10.80 -7.15 -5.29
N LEU A 333 10.99 -8.47 -5.31
CA LEU A 333 11.73 -9.20 -4.30
C LEU A 333 12.70 -10.16 -4.96
N LEU A 334 13.98 -10.01 -4.68
CA LEU A 334 15.06 -10.78 -5.29
C LEU A 334 15.82 -11.54 -4.22
N LEU A 335 15.90 -12.86 -4.36
CA LEU A 335 16.75 -13.72 -3.54
C LEU A 335 17.94 -14.19 -4.36
N ARG A 336 19.15 -14.14 -3.80
CA ARG A 336 20.36 -14.74 -4.38
C ARG A 336 20.90 -15.79 -3.42
N MET A 337 21.14 -17.00 -3.93
CA MET A 337 21.85 -18.04 -3.19
C MET A 337 23.31 -17.65 -3.02
N GLN A 338 23.79 -17.52 -1.78
CA GLN A 338 25.19 -17.22 -1.53
C GLN A 338 26.09 -18.41 -1.83
N ALA A 339 27.29 -18.13 -2.33
CA ALA A 339 28.34 -19.13 -2.39
C ALA A 339 28.87 -19.46 -0.99
N ALA A 340 29.14 -20.73 -0.72
CA ALA A 340 29.71 -21.15 0.55
C ALA A 340 31.03 -20.41 0.84
N GLY A 341 31.04 -19.58 1.89
CA GLY A 341 32.22 -18.83 2.33
C GLY A 341 32.26 -17.34 1.94
N GLU A 342 31.24 -16.81 1.27
CA GLU A 342 31.09 -15.36 1.12
C GLU A 342 30.88 -14.69 2.51
N PRO A 343 31.68 -13.68 2.88
CA PRO A 343 31.45 -12.97 4.12
C PRO A 343 30.07 -12.28 4.10
N LEU A 344 29.32 -12.45 5.18
CA LEU A 344 28.12 -11.67 5.45
C LEU A 344 28.49 -10.18 5.36
N PRO A 345 27.74 -9.36 4.62
CA PRO A 345 27.98 -7.93 4.62
C PRO A 345 27.72 -7.45 6.06
N THR A 346 28.80 -7.04 6.75
CA THR A 346 28.69 -6.32 8.03
C THR A 346 27.73 -5.19 7.80
N ALA A 347 26.66 -5.11 8.60
CA ALA A 347 25.63 -4.08 8.52
C ALA A 347 26.28 -2.72 8.31
N SER A 348 26.35 -2.29 7.04
CA SER A 348 26.83 -0.97 6.69
C SER A 348 25.81 -0.03 7.32
N LYS A 349 26.28 0.78 8.28
CA LYS A 349 25.49 1.78 9.01
C LYS A 349 24.40 2.28 8.08
N ALA A 350 23.17 1.84 8.35
CA ALA A 350 22.01 2.38 7.69
C ALA A 350 22.19 3.90 7.76
N ARG A 351 22.32 4.54 6.59
CA ARG A 351 22.06 5.96 6.50
C ARG A 351 20.65 6.10 7.03
N GLU A 352 20.56 6.57 8.27
CA GLU A 352 19.38 7.09 8.89
C GLU A 352 18.85 8.13 7.90
N THR A 353 17.94 7.70 7.03
CA THR A 353 17.08 8.59 6.27
C THR A 353 16.32 9.35 7.33
N ALA A 354 16.84 10.53 7.64
CA ALA A 354 16.23 11.48 8.53
C ALA A 354 14.75 11.61 8.16
N VAL A 355 13.90 11.16 9.08
CA VAL A 355 12.58 11.73 9.22
C VAL A 355 12.82 13.24 9.39
N PRO A 356 12.26 14.11 8.54
CA PRO A 356 12.36 15.53 8.81
C PRO A 356 11.60 15.78 10.12
N GLU A 357 12.35 16.14 11.16
CA GLU A 357 11.76 16.67 12.38
C GLU A 357 10.84 17.84 12.00
N PRO A 358 9.63 17.92 12.56
CA PRO A 358 8.80 19.10 12.36
C PRO A 358 9.53 20.29 12.96
N GLU A 359 9.86 21.28 12.15
CA GLU A 359 10.36 22.58 12.58
C GLU A 359 9.41 23.13 13.66
N GLY A 360 9.85 23.00 14.92
CA GLY A 360 9.24 23.66 16.07
C GLY A 360 9.48 25.16 15.92
N GLN A 361 8.40 25.90 15.72
CA GLN A 361 8.41 27.35 15.80
C GLN A 361 8.91 27.77 17.19
N ASP A 362 9.99 28.55 17.16
CA ASP A 362 10.55 29.21 18.33
C ASP A 362 9.51 30.03 19.08
N GLY A 363 9.70 30.04 20.39
CA GLY A 363 8.77 30.57 21.35
C GLY A 363 8.66 32.09 21.35
N GLN A 364 7.47 32.55 21.78
CA GLN A 364 7.35 33.79 22.52
C GLN A 364 6.36 33.62 23.67
N ASP A 365 6.90 33.90 24.86
CA ASP A 365 6.27 34.37 26.09
C ASP A 365 5.29 33.49 26.88
N GLY A 366 5.58 33.44 28.19
CA GLY A 366 4.57 33.13 29.21
C GLY A 366 5.11 32.49 30.48
N ARG A 367 5.68 33.28 31.38
CA ARG A 367 5.92 32.91 32.80
C ARG A 367 4.66 32.33 33.46
N VAL A 368 4.89 31.45 34.44
CA VAL A 368 4.07 31.03 35.63
C VAL A 368 4.18 29.50 35.67
N GLY A 369 4.45 28.79 36.75
CA GLY A 369 4.50 29.05 38.18
C GLY A 369 4.83 27.71 38.84
N ARG A 370 5.39 27.78 40.04
CA ARG A 370 6.09 26.73 40.77
C ARG A 370 5.09 25.87 41.56
N ASP A 371 5.06 24.56 41.33
CA ASP A 371 4.69 23.47 42.25
C ASP A 371 4.84 22.15 41.46
N GLY A 372 5.60 21.14 41.85
CA GLY A 372 5.72 20.60 43.21
C GLY A 372 4.92 19.30 43.30
N ARG A 373 5.24 18.27 42.50
CA ARG A 373 4.90 16.86 42.79
C ARG A 373 5.69 15.88 41.91
N GLU A 374 6.54 15.16 42.60
CA GLU A 374 7.33 14.00 42.18
C GLU A 374 6.40 12.82 41.88
N VAL A 375 6.51 12.23 40.68
CA VAL A 375 5.82 10.99 40.31
C VAL A 375 6.87 9.97 39.87
N VAL A 376 7.08 8.99 40.75
CA VAL A 376 7.95 7.83 40.59
C VAL A 376 7.37 6.87 39.54
N PRO A 377 8.17 6.26 38.63
CA PRO A 377 7.67 5.25 37.71
C PRO A 377 7.56 3.89 38.40
N LEU A 378 6.37 3.27 38.30
CA LEU A 378 6.05 1.96 38.84
C LEU A 378 6.62 0.87 37.92
N VAL A 379 7.75 0.29 38.32
CA VAL A 379 8.34 -0.90 37.70
C VAL A 379 7.58 -2.13 38.19
N SER A 380 6.74 -2.73 37.35
CA SER A 380 6.15 -4.05 37.62
C SER A 380 7.07 -5.15 37.08
N ARG A 381 7.80 -5.79 38.00
CA ARG A 381 8.43 -7.10 37.80
C ARG A 381 7.37 -8.17 38.03
N SER A 382 7.11 -9.03 37.05
CA SER A 382 6.50 -10.34 37.31
C SER A 382 7.48 -11.44 36.94
N ARG A 383 7.80 -12.28 37.92
CA ARG A 383 8.74 -13.40 37.87
C ARG A 383 8.05 -14.66 37.35
N CYS A 384 8.84 -15.48 36.66
CA CYS A 384 8.62 -16.88 36.37
C CYS A 384 8.09 -17.67 37.58
N ALA A 385 7.14 -18.58 37.31
CA ALA A 385 6.96 -19.80 38.08
C ALA A 385 7.07 -21.00 37.13
N THR A 386 8.15 -21.75 37.32
CA THR A 386 8.44 -23.09 36.77
C THR A 386 7.60 -24.13 37.50
N VAL A 387 6.89 -25.01 36.77
CA VAL A 387 6.51 -26.34 37.26
C VAL A 387 6.66 -27.33 36.11
N GLY A 388 7.61 -28.26 36.27
CA GLY A 388 7.80 -29.46 35.46
C GLY A 388 7.08 -30.68 36.05
N PRO A 389 7.26 -31.87 35.45
CA PRO A 389 6.18 -32.80 35.15
C PRO A 389 5.99 -33.88 36.22
N ASP A 390 4.82 -34.53 36.21
CA ASP A 390 4.66 -35.82 36.88
C ASP A 390 3.96 -36.85 35.99
N ALA A 391 4.56 -38.03 35.95
CA ALA A 391 4.19 -39.20 35.19
C ALA A 391 3.29 -40.11 36.03
N GLY A 392 2.36 -40.84 35.41
CA GLY A 392 1.47 -41.73 36.16
C GLY A 392 0.64 -42.67 35.29
N ASN A 393 1.31 -43.67 34.73
CA ASN A 393 0.76 -44.84 34.06
C ASN A 393 -0.18 -45.67 34.98
N ARG A 394 -1.34 -46.12 34.48
CA ARG A 394 -1.94 -47.43 34.86
C ARG A 394 -3.09 -47.87 33.92
N SER A 395 -2.71 -48.74 33.00
CA SER A 395 -3.30 -50.00 32.54
C SER A 395 -4.75 -50.41 32.90
N ALA A 396 -5.45 -50.83 31.83
CA ALA A 396 -6.20 -52.09 31.64
C ALA A 396 -7.56 -52.31 32.33
N GLU A 397 -8.61 -52.51 31.51
CA GLU A 397 -9.38 -53.75 31.59
C GLU A 397 -10.14 -54.10 30.28
N ARG A 398 -10.14 -55.41 30.02
CA ARG A 398 -10.71 -56.20 28.91
C ARG A 398 -12.22 -56.43 29.08
N ARG A 399 -12.92 -56.68 27.97
CA ARG A 399 -13.93 -57.77 27.72
C ARG A 399 -14.57 -57.49 26.34
N ASP A 400 -14.26 -58.25 25.29
CA ASP A 400 -14.77 -59.59 24.92
C ASP A 400 -16.27 -59.63 24.54
N ALA A 401 -16.54 -59.89 23.24
CA ALA A 401 -17.59 -60.76 22.65
C ALA A 401 -17.85 -60.29 21.19
N ALA A 402 -17.45 -61.06 20.15
CA ALA A 402 -18.25 -62.09 19.46
C ALA A 402 -19.51 -61.53 18.78
N SER A 403 -19.93 -61.82 17.55
CA SER A 403 -19.56 -62.77 16.49
C SER A 403 -20.49 -62.44 15.29
N ALA A 404 -20.08 -62.82 14.08
CA ALA A 404 -20.65 -62.51 12.76
C ALA A 404 -22.04 -63.17 12.46
N PRO A 405 -22.45 -63.39 11.19
CA PRO A 405 -22.94 -62.47 10.13
C PRO A 405 -24.36 -62.88 9.63
N VAL A 406 -24.92 -62.24 8.58
CA VAL A 406 -25.61 -62.86 7.40
C VAL A 406 -26.31 -61.78 6.52
N PRO A 407 -26.29 -61.91 5.16
CA PRO A 407 -26.91 -60.98 4.19
C PRO A 407 -28.26 -61.47 3.61
N GLY A 408 -28.98 -60.59 2.90
CA GLY A 408 -30.10 -60.89 1.99
C GLY A 408 -30.73 -59.59 1.50
N ARG A 409 -31.13 -59.39 0.24
CA ARG A 409 -31.33 -60.25 -0.93
C ARG A 409 -31.10 -59.43 -2.19
#